data_AF-A0A090XCF4-F1
#
_entry.id   AF-A0A090XCF4-F1
#
_cell.length_a   1.000
_cell.length_b   1.000
_cell.length_c   1.000
_cell.angle_alpha   90.00
_cell.angle_beta   90.00
_cell.angle_gamma   90.00
#
_symmetry.space_group_name_H-M   'P 1'
#
loop_
_entity.id
_entity.type
_entity.pdbx_description
1 polymer ?
#
loop_
_entity_poly.entity_id
_entity_poly.type
_entity_poly.pdbx_seq_one_letter_code
_entity_poly.pdbx_strand_id
1 'polypeptide(L)'
;MGPLNLGDPFPQLHLRHDRGQDRLPRMARQTRWGILFSHPADYTPVCTSELARAAQLHHVFQKKGVKLGMLDPVEKDKEGLPLTCRAVFIIGPDKKMKLSMLYPATTGRNFDEVLRATDSLLVTETRKVATPAGWQKGTPCMVLPSVTEEEIPKLFPTGIKQYEVPSGKNYLRTTMD
;
A
#
# COMPACT_ATOMS: atom_id res chain seq x y z
N MET A 1 1.30 21.67 10.04
CA MET A 1 0.55 21.14 8.88
C MET A 1 -0.69 20.34 9.29
N GLY A 2 -1.64 20.15 8.38
CA GLY A 2 -2.76 19.20 8.55
C GLY A 2 -2.33 17.74 8.30
N PRO A 3 -3.21 16.75 8.55
CA PRO A 3 -2.90 15.34 8.32
C PRO A 3 -2.63 15.07 6.84
N LEU A 4 -1.72 14.12 6.55
CA LEU A 4 -1.42 13.65 5.19
C LEU A 4 -2.64 12.90 4.64
N ASN A 5 -3.15 13.31 3.47
CA ASN A 5 -4.31 12.70 2.83
C ASN A 5 -3.90 11.78 1.67
N LEU A 6 -4.82 10.88 1.30
CA LEU A 6 -4.63 10.04 0.12
C LEU A 6 -4.42 10.91 -1.12
N GLY A 7 -3.38 10.62 -1.90
CA GLY A 7 -3.00 11.39 -3.09
C GLY A 7 -2.09 12.58 -2.82
N ASP A 8 -1.83 12.95 -1.56
CA ASP A 8 -0.86 13.99 -1.25
C ASP A 8 0.56 13.52 -1.57
N PRO A 9 1.44 14.40 -2.07
CA PRO A 9 2.87 14.12 -2.18
C PRO A 9 3.41 13.70 -0.82
N PHE A 10 4.09 12.54 -0.77
CA PHE A 10 4.67 12.08 0.47
C PHE A 10 5.82 13.01 0.88
N PRO A 11 5.88 13.46 2.15
CA PRO A 11 6.85 14.46 2.57
C PRO A 11 8.27 13.98 2.37
N GLN A 12 9.15 14.94 2.08
CA GLN A 12 10.58 14.69 2.03
C GLN A 12 11.12 14.48 3.44
N LEU A 13 11.25 13.22 3.86
CA LEU A 13 11.87 12.84 5.13
C LEU A 13 13.38 12.68 4.94
N HIS A 14 14.16 13.31 5.80
CA HIS A 14 15.55 12.91 5.96
C HIS A 14 15.51 11.60 6.74
N LEU A 15 16.01 10.49 6.17
CA LEU A 15 16.05 9.21 6.87
C LEU A 15 17.51 8.91 7.14
N ARG A 16 17.94 8.96 8.39
CA ARG A 16 19.23 8.43 8.82
C ARG A 16 19.12 6.91 8.82
N HIS A 17 20.09 6.28 8.17
CA HIS A 17 20.28 4.84 8.22
C HIS A 17 21.61 4.55 8.94
N ASP A 18 21.73 3.38 9.54
CA ASP A 18 22.96 2.88 10.19
C ASP A 18 24.20 2.87 9.27
N ARG A 19 24.01 3.02 7.95
CA ARG A 19 25.08 3.05 6.93
C ARG A 19 25.32 4.43 6.30
N GLY A 20 24.85 5.52 6.90
CA GLY A 20 25.14 6.90 6.47
C GLY A 20 23.91 7.78 6.24
N GLN A 21 24.17 9.06 5.94
CA GLN A 21 23.15 10.12 5.75
C GLN A 21 22.67 10.14 4.29
N ASP A 22 21.42 9.70 4.03
CA ASP A 22 20.77 9.86 2.72
C ASP A 22 19.50 10.71 2.87
N ARG A 23 19.37 11.77 2.05
CA ARG A 23 18.19 12.66 2.05
C ARG A 23 17.08 12.02 1.21
N LEU A 24 16.04 11.50 1.87
CA LEU A 24 15.19 10.40 1.41
C LEU A 24 16.03 9.22 0.92
N PRO A 25 15.83 8.01 1.43
CA PRO A 25 16.62 6.89 0.98
C PRO A 25 16.38 6.73 -0.51
N ARG A 26 17.45 6.42 -1.24
CA ARG A 26 17.47 6.01 -2.66
C ARG A 26 16.27 5.16 -3.10
N MET A 27 15.55 4.49 -2.20
CA MET A 27 14.19 3.95 -2.38
C MET A 27 13.30 4.81 -3.26
N ALA A 28 12.96 6.04 -2.86
CA ALA A 28 11.98 6.85 -3.60
C ALA A 28 12.47 7.21 -5.01
N ARG A 29 13.78 7.41 -5.21
CA ARG A 29 14.37 7.72 -6.53
C ARG A 29 14.54 6.51 -7.44
N GLN A 30 14.64 5.29 -6.90
CA GLN A 30 14.97 4.08 -7.66
C GLN A 30 13.85 3.04 -7.71
N THR A 31 12.73 3.23 -7.00
CA THR A 31 11.61 2.27 -7.04
C THR A 31 10.28 2.85 -7.47
N ARG A 32 9.52 2.00 -8.15
CA ARG A 32 8.12 2.26 -8.50
C ARG A 32 7.22 2.24 -7.27
N TRP A 33 7.48 1.43 -6.25
CA TRP A 33 6.64 1.39 -5.05
C TRP A 33 7.48 1.31 -3.77
N GLY A 34 6.97 1.88 -2.68
CA GLY A 34 7.62 1.87 -1.37
C GLY A 34 6.61 1.71 -0.23
N ILE A 35 7.00 0.98 0.83
CA ILE A 35 6.25 0.89 2.07
C ILE A 35 7.14 1.40 3.20
N LEU A 36 6.64 2.37 3.96
CA LEU A 36 7.30 2.91 5.15
C LEU A 36 6.56 2.49 6.41
N PHE A 37 7.30 1.92 7.36
CA PHE A 37 6.80 1.54 8.68
C PHE A 37 7.37 2.49 9.72
N SER A 38 6.53 3.11 10.54
CA SER A 38 7.00 3.73 11.80
C SER A 38 6.77 2.77 12.96
N HIS A 39 7.50 3.01 14.04
CA HIS A 39 7.36 2.24 15.27
C HIS A 39 7.66 3.14 16.48
N PRO A 40 7.06 2.88 17.66
CA PRO A 40 7.17 3.80 18.79
C PRO A 40 8.56 3.83 19.44
N ALA A 41 9.24 2.68 19.48
CA ALA A 41 10.55 2.51 20.09
C ALA A 41 11.21 1.19 19.65
N ASP A 42 12.52 1.21 19.51
CA ASP A 42 13.34 -0.01 19.37
C ASP A 42 13.24 -0.90 20.62
N TYR A 43 13.50 -2.19 20.46
CA TYR A 43 13.61 -3.18 21.56
C TYR A 43 12.34 -3.43 22.40
N THR A 44 11.14 -3.11 21.87
CA THR A 44 9.86 -3.51 22.49
C THR A 44 9.32 -4.80 21.85
N PRO A 45 8.63 -5.69 22.60
CA PRO A 45 8.30 -7.04 22.13
C PRO A 45 7.41 -7.06 20.87
N VAL A 46 6.49 -6.09 20.75
CA VAL A 46 5.64 -5.95 19.56
C VAL A 46 6.45 -5.44 18.36
N CYS A 47 7.34 -4.46 18.55
CA CYS A 47 8.19 -3.98 17.45
C CYS A 47 9.11 -5.10 16.93
N THR A 48 9.74 -5.87 17.83
CA THR A 48 10.65 -6.96 17.44
C THR A 48 9.93 -8.04 16.63
N SER A 49 8.71 -8.43 17.01
CA SER A 49 7.93 -9.42 16.26
C SER A 49 7.49 -8.90 14.88
N GLU A 50 7.09 -7.63 14.79
CA GLU A 50 6.75 -6.98 13.52
C GLU A 50 7.95 -6.88 12.58
N LEU A 51 9.13 -6.53 13.10
CA LEU A 51 10.38 -6.48 12.34
C LEU A 51 10.77 -7.84 11.78
N ALA A 52 10.66 -8.89 12.61
CA ALA A 52 10.90 -10.26 12.19
C ALA A 52 9.95 -10.66 11.05
N ARG A 53 8.65 -10.34 11.15
CA ARG A 53 7.68 -10.62 10.09
C ARG A 53 7.96 -9.84 8.81
N ALA A 54 8.34 -8.56 8.93
CA ALA A 54 8.75 -7.74 7.78
C ALA A 54 9.97 -8.32 7.07
N ALA A 55 10.98 -8.80 7.82
CA ALA A 55 12.17 -9.45 7.28
C ALA A 55 11.83 -10.75 6.52
N GLN A 56 10.94 -11.58 7.08
CA GLN A 56 10.46 -12.80 6.41
C GLN A 56 9.76 -12.48 5.08
N LEU A 57 8.94 -11.42 5.03
CA LEU A 57 8.19 -11.03 3.83
C LEU A 57 8.99 -10.15 2.87
N HIS A 58 10.17 -9.68 3.25
CA HIS A 58 10.97 -8.75 2.46
C HIS A 58 11.20 -9.25 1.02
N HIS A 59 11.54 -10.52 0.85
CA HIS A 59 11.74 -11.12 -0.47
C HIS A 59 10.45 -11.15 -1.32
N VAL A 60 9.28 -11.28 -0.69
CA VAL A 60 7.97 -11.27 -1.37
C VAL A 60 7.68 -9.88 -1.92
N PHE A 61 7.90 -8.83 -1.12
CA PHE A 61 7.74 -7.44 -1.55
C PHE A 61 8.75 -7.08 -2.65
N GLN A 62 10.01 -7.50 -2.52
CA GLN A 62 11.03 -7.28 -3.54
C GLN A 62 10.67 -7.89 -4.89
N LYS A 63 10.15 -9.14 -4.92
CA LYS A 63 9.68 -9.79 -6.15
C LYS A 63 8.55 -9.01 -6.84
N LYS A 64 7.78 -8.23 -6.09
CA LYS A 64 6.71 -7.34 -6.61
C LYS A 64 7.23 -5.94 -6.99
N GLY A 65 8.53 -5.67 -6.87
CA GLY A 65 9.11 -4.35 -7.13
C GLY A 65 8.82 -3.32 -6.04
N VAL A 66 8.47 -3.77 -4.83
CA VAL A 66 8.15 -2.93 -3.68
C VAL A 66 9.33 -2.96 -2.71
N LYS A 67 9.85 -1.79 -2.32
CA LYS A 67 10.87 -1.69 -1.27
C LYS A 67 10.25 -1.37 0.08
N LEU A 68 10.77 -2.01 1.13
CA LEU A 68 10.40 -1.73 2.51
C LEU A 68 11.41 -0.77 3.12
N GLY A 69 10.92 0.21 3.88
CA GLY A 69 11.72 1.14 4.65
C GLY A 69 11.12 1.35 6.04
N MET A 70 11.97 1.78 6.97
CA MET A 70 11.57 1.99 8.34
C MET A 70 11.88 3.43 8.75
N LEU A 71 10.94 4.00 9.49
CA LEU A 71 11.03 5.31 10.09
C LEU A 71 11.42 5.10 11.54
N ASP A 72 12.61 5.58 11.87
CA ASP A 72 13.14 5.60 13.23
C ASP A 72 12.35 6.64 14.04
N PRO A 73 11.96 6.35 15.30
CA PRO A 73 11.28 7.31 16.18
C PRO A 73 12.06 8.61 16.43
N VAL A 74 13.38 8.63 16.23
CA VAL A 74 14.22 9.85 16.26
C VAL A 74 13.98 10.73 15.03
N GLU A 75 13.47 10.16 13.94
CA GLU A 75 13.12 10.90 12.73
C GLU A 75 11.84 11.71 12.95
N LYS A 76 12.03 13.01 13.01
CA LYS A 76 10.96 14.00 13.06
C LYS A 76 10.73 14.53 11.65
N ASP A 77 9.49 14.88 11.33
CA ASP A 77 9.25 15.69 10.15
C ASP A 77 9.84 17.11 10.32
N LYS A 78 9.71 17.94 9.28
CA LYS A 78 10.23 19.33 9.29
C LYS A 78 9.65 20.20 10.40
N GLU A 79 8.58 19.76 11.05
CA GLU A 79 7.83 20.47 12.07
C GLU A 79 8.08 19.88 13.48
N GLY A 80 8.93 18.86 13.59
CA GLY A 80 9.33 18.29 14.87
C GLY A 80 8.35 17.26 15.43
N LEU A 81 7.32 16.85 14.68
CA LEU A 81 6.34 15.88 15.16
C LEU A 81 6.97 14.48 15.21
N PRO A 82 6.94 13.80 16.37
CA PRO A 82 7.33 12.40 16.46
C PRO A 82 6.32 11.55 15.66
N LEU A 83 6.81 10.72 14.73
CA LEU A 83 5.98 9.73 14.01
C LEU A 83 5.68 8.51 14.89
N THR A 84 5.46 8.71 16.19
CA THR A 84 5.43 7.71 17.27
C THR A 84 4.25 6.73 17.21
N CYS A 85 3.35 6.85 16.23
CA CYS A 85 2.31 5.87 15.96
C CYS A 85 2.87 4.68 15.17
N ARG A 86 2.26 3.49 15.29
CA ARG A 86 2.57 2.34 14.39
C ARG A 86 1.89 2.58 13.04
N ALA A 87 2.47 3.47 12.24
CA ALA A 87 1.96 3.79 10.92
C ALA A 87 2.56 2.86 9.86
N VAL A 88 1.76 2.59 8.84
CA VAL A 88 2.18 2.01 7.56
C VAL A 88 1.78 2.99 6.48
N PHE A 89 2.72 3.38 5.62
CA PHE A 89 2.45 4.21 4.46
C PHE A 89 2.84 3.46 3.19
N ILE A 90 1.91 3.30 2.25
CA ILE A 90 2.20 2.76 0.92
C ILE A 90 2.28 3.93 -0.06
N ILE A 91 3.41 4.05 -0.74
CA ILE A 91 3.77 5.17 -1.61
C ILE A 91 3.89 4.66 -3.04
N GLY A 92 3.19 5.33 -3.94
CA GLY A 92 3.16 5.01 -5.37
C GLY A 92 4.37 5.52 -6.15
N PRO A 93 4.44 5.19 -7.45
CA PRO A 93 5.53 5.62 -8.33
C PRO A 93 5.61 7.13 -8.50
N ASP A 94 4.45 7.77 -8.43
CA ASP A 94 4.23 9.22 -8.44
C ASP A 94 4.61 9.94 -7.13
N LYS A 95 5.18 9.20 -6.16
CA LYS A 95 5.56 9.70 -4.83
C LYS A 95 4.40 10.22 -4.00
N LYS A 96 3.18 9.81 -4.32
CA LYS A 96 1.99 10.15 -3.55
C LYS A 96 1.63 9.03 -2.60
N MET A 97 1.03 9.39 -1.47
CA MET A 97 0.48 8.41 -0.54
C MET A 97 -0.72 7.70 -1.18
N LYS A 98 -0.68 6.37 -1.26
CA LYS A 98 -1.74 5.54 -1.83
C LYS A 98 -2.61 4.87 -0.77
N LEU A 99 -2.02 4.59 0.39
CA LEU A 99 -2.71 3.99 1.53
C LEU A 99 -1.95 4.30 2.82
N SER A 100 -2.69 4.51 3.91
CA SER A 100 -2.13 4.52 5.25
C SER A 100 -2.89 3.57 6.17
N MET A 101 -2.17 2.98 7.14
CA MET A 101 -2.77 2.25 8.26
C MET A 101 -2.18 2.78 9.55
N LEU A 102 -3.02 3.03 10.55
CA LEU A 102 -2.60 3.56 11.85
C LEU A 102 -3.02 2.58 12.95
N TYR A 103 -2.02 2.06 13.65
CA TYR A 103 -2.21 1.16 14.78
C TYR A 103 -1.72 1.84 16.07
N PRO A 104 -2.37 1.63 17.22
CA PRO A 104 -1.84 2.03 18.51
C PRO A 104 -0.63 1.16 18.89
N ALA A 105 0.19 1.63 19.82
CA ALA A 105 1.37 0.90 20.29
C ALA A 105 1.07 -0.51 20.82
N THR A 106 -0.15 -0.72 21.34
CA THR A 106 -0.64 -1.96 21.94
C THR A 106 -1.14 -3.01 20.94
N THR A 107 -1.32 -2.64 19.66
CA THR A 107 -1.86 -3.55 18.64
C THR A 107 -0.83 -3.80 17.56
N GLY A 108 -0.37 -5.05 17.45
CA GLY A 108 0.54 -5.47 16.38
C GLY A 108 -0.13 -5.40 15.00
N ARG A 109 0.64 -5.01 13.98
CA ARG A 109 0.19 -4.92 12.59
C ARG A 109 -0.02 -6.29 11.97
N ASN A 110 -1.06 -6.40 11.15
CA ASN A 110 -1.25 -7.55 10.27
C ASN A 110 -0.48 -7.34 8.96
N PHE A 111 0.68 -7.98 8.81
CA PHE A 111 1.49 -7.87 7.60
C PHE A 111 0.89 -8.59 6.38
N ASP A 112 0.01 -9.57 6.59
CA ASP A 112 -0.71 -10.20 5.49
C ASP A 112 -1.71 -9.23 4.88
N GLU A 113 -2.31 -8.36 5.70
CA GLU A 113 -3.15 -7.26 5.21
C GLU A 113 -2.32 -6.19 4.48
N VAL A 114 -1.12 -5.86 4.98
CA VAL A 114 -0.19 -4.96 4.25
C VAL A 114 0.14 -5.54 2.87
N LEU A 115 0.42 -6.84 2.78
CA LEU A 115 0.69 -7.54 1.52
C LEU A 115 -0.55 -7.55 0.60
N ARG A 116 -1.72 -7.89 1.13
CA ARG A 116 -2.99 -7.95 0.38
C ARG A 116 -3.38 -6.58 -0.18
N ALA A 117 -3.27 -5.53 0.64
CA ALA A 117 -3.52 -4.16 0.23
C ALA A 117 -2.50 -3.70 -0.84
N THR A 118 -1.24 -4.10 -0.71
CA THR A 118 -0.22 -3.84 -1.75
C THR A 118 -0.58 -4.53 -3.06
N ASP A 119 -1.01 -5.79 -3.03
CA ASP A 119 -1.45 -6.50 -4.23
C ASP A 119 -2.68 -5.85 -4.88
N SER A 120 -3.64 -5.37 -4.08
CA SER A 120 -4.79 -4.59 -4.57
C SER A 120 -4.35 -3.30 -5.27
N LEU A 121 -3.43 -2.54 -4.69
CA LEU A 121 -2.91 -1.32 -5.32
C LEU A 121 -2.19 -1.60 -6.64
N LEU A 122 -1.41 -2.69 -6.71
CA LEU A 122 -0.70 -3.06 -7.93
C LEU A 122 -1.64 -3.50 -9.07
N VAL A 123 -2.69 -4.27 -8.77
CA VAL A 123 -3.66 -4.69 -9.81
C VAL A 123 -4.49 -3.51 -10.30
N THR A 124 -4.94 -2.64 -9.39
CA THR A 124 -5.77 -1.46 -9.72
C THR A 124 -4.99 -0.35 -10.43
N GLU A 125 -3.67 -0.30 -10.28
CA GLU A 125 -2.81 0.62 -11.03
C GLU A 125 -2.71 0.23 -12.52
N THR A 126 -2.78 -1.07 -12.83
CA THR A 126 -2.49 -1.61 -14.17
C THR A 126 -3.74 -2.03 -14.95
N ARG A 127 -4.83 -2.33 -14.24
CA ARG A 127 -6.09 -2.81 -14.83
C ARG A 127 -7.25 -1.90 -14.42
N LYS A 128 -8.26 -1.79 -15.29
CA LYS A 128 -9.48 -0.99 -15.06
C LYS A 128 -10.47 -1.73 -14.14
N VAL A 129 -10.00 -2.11 -12.95
CA VAL A 129 -10.74 -2.88 -11.95
C VAL A 129 -10.62 -2.26 -10.56
N ALA A 130 -11.45 -2.72 -9.62
CA ALA A 130 -11.35 -2.46 -8.19
C ALA A 130 -11.46 -3.79 -7.43
N THR A 131 -10.75 -3.95 -6.31
CA THR A 131 -10.83 -5.18 -5.51
C THR A 131 -12.03 -5.12 -4.54
N PRO A 132 -12.94 -6.13 -4.53
CA PRO A 132 -14.09 -6.15 -3.63
C PRO A 132 -13.71 -6.32 -2.14
N ALA A 133 -14.71 -6.22 -1.26
CA ALA A 133 -14.54 -6.51 0.16
C ALA A 133 -14.08 -7.98 0.36
N GLY A 134 -13.08 -8.18 1.23
CA GLY A 134 -12.50 -9.50 1.47
C GLY A 134 -11.68 -10.07 0.31
N TRP A 135 -11.40 -9.28 -0.73
CA TRP A 135 -10.64 -9.74 -1.89
C TRP A 135 -9.27 -10.30 -1.52
N GLN A 136 -8.95 -11.46 -2.09
CA GLN A 136 -7.63 -12.08 -2.05
C GLN A 136 -7.06 -12.16 -3.47
N LYS A 137 -5.73 -12.19 -3.58
CA LYS A 137 -5.08 -12.35 -4.88
C LYS A 137 -5.52 -13.66 -5.55
N GLY A 138 -5.82 -13.61 -6.85
CA GLY A 138 -6.38 -14.73 -7.59
C GLY A 138 -7.90 -14.86 -7.50
N THR A 139 -8.59 -13.94 -6.82
CA THR A 139 -10.06 -13.89 -6.77
C THR A 139 -10.62 -12.76 -7.64
N PRO A 140 -11.89 -12.86 -8.09
CA PRO A 140 -12.46 -11.88 -9.00
C PRO A 140 -12.38 -10.45 -8.48
N CYS A 141 -11.98 -9.52 -9.35
CA CYS A 141 -12.11 -8.08 -9.15
C CYS A 141 -13.44 -7.57 -9.70
N MET A 142 -13.84 -6.37 -9.25
CA MET A 142 -14.93 -5.59 -9.80
C MET A 142 -14.46 -4.80 -11.03
N VAL A 143 -15.22 -4.83 -12.12
CA VAL A 143 -14.95 -3.98 -13.29
C VAL A 143 -15.36 -2.54 -12.95
N LEU A 144 -14.52 -1.55 -13.28
CA LEU A 144 -14.85 -0.15 -12.99
C LEU A 144 -16.13 0.27 -13.73
N PRO A 145 -17.04 1.04 -13.10
CA PRO A 145 -18.26 1.52 -13.74
C PRO A 145 -18.00 2.37 -14.99
N SER A 146 -16.83 2.99 -15.10
CA SER A 146 -16.44 3.81 -16.24
C SER A 146 -16.06 3.01 -17.50
N VAL A 147 -15.90 1.69 -17.39
CA VAL A 147 -15.61 0.82 -18.55
C VAL A 147 -16.89 0.59 -19.33
N THR A 148 -16.88 0.93 -20.62
CA THR A 148 -18.04 0.74 -21.51
C THR A 148 -18.06 -0.69 -22.07
N GLU A 149 -19.21 -1.12 -22.61
CA GLU A 149 -19.37 -2.47 -23.16
C GLU A 149 -18.44 -2.73 -24.37
N GLU A 150 -18.13 -1.70 -25.14
CA GLU A 150 -17.23 -1.77 -26.30
C GLU A 150 -15.75 -1.94 -25.89
N GLU A 151 -15.39 -1.50 -24.69
CA GLU A 151 -14.02 -1.65 -24.16
C GLU A 151 -13.78 -3.03 -23.55
N ILE A 152 -14.84 -3.72 -23.11
CA ILE A 152 -14.74 -5.01 -22.40
C ILE A 152 -13.92 -6.06 -23.17
N PRO A 153 -14.17 -6.35 -24.47
CA PRO A 153 -13.41 -7.37 -25.18
C PRO A 153 -11.91 -7.05 -25.26
N LYS A 154 -11.55 -5.76 -25.22
CA LYS A 154 -10.16 -5.30 -25.28
C LYS A 154 -9.48 -5.35 -23.91
N LEU A 155 -10.17 -4.94 -22.86
CA LEU A 155 -9.63 -4.85 -21.50
C LEU A 155 -9.69 -6.19 -20.74
N PHE A 156 -10.69 -7.02 -21.06
CA PHE A 156 -11.01 -8.26 -20.36
C PHE A 156 -11.24 -9.40 -21.37
N PRO A 157 -10.19 -9.89 -22.06
CA PRO A 157 -10.31 -10.92 -23.09
C PRO A 157 -10.82 -12.27 -22.56
N THR A 158 -10.65 -12.53 -21.27
CA THR A 158 -11.23 -13.70 -20.57
C THR A 158 -12.73 -13.54 -20.27
N GLY A 159 -13.32 -12.40 -20.61
CA GLY A 159 -14.71 -12.06 -20.33
C GLY A 159 -14.93 -11.44 -18.96
N ILE A 160 -16.17 -11.01 -18.76
CA ILE A 160 -16.71 -10.52 -17.49
C ILE A 160 -17.93 -11.32 -17.11
N LYS A 161 -18.25 -11.34 -15.81
CA LYS A 161 -19.52 -11.85 -15.30
C LYS A 161 -20.32 -10.68 -14.74
N GLN A 162 -21.48 -10.43 -15.33
CA GLN A 162 -22.44 -9.44 -14.89
C GLN A 162 -23.53 -10.11 -14.05
N TYR A 163 -23.99 -9.40 -13.02
CA TYR A 163 -25.03 -9.87 -12.12
C TYR A 163 -26.23 -8.94 -12.19
N GLU A 164 -27.42 -9.53 -12.25
CA GLU A 164 -28.66 -8.79 -12.11
C GLU A 164 -28.84 -8.31 -10.66
N VAL A 165 -29.30 -7.08 -10.52
CA VAL A 165 -29.58 -6.46 -9.22
C VAL A 165 -30.98 -5.84 -9.25
N PRO A 166 -31.68 -5.72 -8.12
CA PRO A 166 -33.05 -5.20 -8.07
C PRO A 166 -33.24 -3.81 -8.69
N SER A 167 -32.18 -3.00 -8.77
CA SER A 167 -32.23 -1.68 -9.40
C SER A 167 -32.25 -1.72 -10.94
N GLY A 168 -32.08 -2.89 -11.56
CA GLY A 168 -31.96 -3.05 -13.01
C GLY A 168 -30.72 -2.38 -13.64
N LYS A 169 -29.72 -2.03 -12.83
CA LYS A 169 -28.50 -1.32 -13.29
C LYS A 169 -27.34 -2.31 -13.45
N ASN A 170 -26.51 -2.10 -14.45
CA ASN A 170 -25.46 -3.03 -14.85
C ASN A 170 -24.09 -2.75 -14.20
N TYR A 171 -24.06 -2.22 -12.97
CA TYR A 171 -22.78 -1.86 -12.31
C TYR A 171 -22.11 -3.06 -11.61
N LEU A 172 -22.86 -4.13 -11.31
CA LEU A 172 -22.31 -5.31 -10.63
C LEU A 172 -21.67 -6.25 -11.66
N ARG A 173 -20.42 -5.95 -12.01
CA ARG A 173 -19.62 -6.66 -13.02
C ARG A 173 -18.30 -7.13 -12.41
N THR A 174 -17.91 -8.37 -12.68
CA THR A 174 -16.68 -8.98 -12.15
C THR A 174 -15.81 -9.58 -13.25
N THR A 175 -14.51 -9.66 -13.03
CA THR A 175 -13.53 -10.31 -13.92
C THR A 175 -12.35 -10.85 -13.12
N MET A 176 -11.64 -11.85 -13.63
CA MET A 176 -10.45 -12.40 -12.95
C MET A 176 -9.27 -11.41 -13.05
N ASP A 177 -8.48 -11.35 -11.98
CA ASP A 177 -7.27 -10.52 -11.84
C ASP A 177 -6.07 -11.01 -12.67
#